data_AF-A0A2W5TGA6-F1
#
_entry.id   AF-A0A2W5TGA6-F1
#
_cell.length_a   1.000
_cell.length_b   1.000
_cell.length_c   1.000
_cell.angle_alpha   90.00
_cell.angle_beta   90.00
_cell.angle_gamma   90.00
#
_symmetry.space_group_name_H-M   'P 1'
#
loop_
_entity.id
_entity.type
_entity.pdbx_description
1 polymer ?
#
loop_
_entity_poly.entity_id
_entity_poly.type
_entity_poly.pdbx_seq_one_letter_code
_entity_poly.pdbx_strand_id
1 'polypeptide(L)'
;MRRASALVVCLLSALPSFAAKYEPVPAEPKGKPNGLQMRVVRYNGGTNGAITVEVKNPTTSAQEFNAQGVFFVPDMDPDKSPQRLGAVGPFIRSGKKEREEKLTLGANETAELTLDVYCIDSHRPSPNSETPFRVATERMPRELSQGIDANTKNAAKSYGGVNAAPAKSAVQSEVWKTRDAKWIKLDGEGKQEAGK
;
A
#
# COMPACT_ATOMS: atom_id res chain seq x y z
N MET A 1 -12.45 -38.99 -49.72
CA MET A 1 -12.56 -37.67 -49.07
C MET A 1 -12.30 -37.83 -47.57
N ARG A 2 -11.12 -37.43 -47.06
CA ARG A 2 -10.78 -37.49 -45.63
C ARG A 2 -10.75 -36.06 -45.08
N ARG A 3 -11.63 -35.74 -44.15
CA ARG A 3 -11.65 -34.47 -43.40
C ARG A 3 -10.60 -34.58 -42.29
N ALA A 4 -9.63 -33.68 -42.29
CA ALA A 4 -8.70 -33.50 -41.16
C ALA A 4 -9.26 -32.43 -40.24
N SER A 5 -9.61 -32.80 -39.00
CA SER A 5 -9.96 -31.87 -37.93
C SER A 5 -8.68 -31.29 -37.35
N ALA A 6 -8.50 -29.97 -37.45
CA ALA A 6 -7.42 -29.26 -36.78
C ALA A 6 -7.77 -29.09 -35.28
N LEU A 7 -6.98 -29.71 -34.42
CA LEU A 7 -7.02 -29.53 -32.97
C LEU A 7 -6.30 -28.22 -32.64
N VAL A 8 -7.04 -27.18 -32.26
CA VAL A 8 -6.45 -25.93 -31.75
C VAL A 8 -6.09 -26.15 -30.28
N VAL A 9 -4.80 -26.29 -30.00
CA VAL A 9 -4.27 -26.29 -28.64
C VAL A 9 -4.08 -24.84 -28.20
N CYS A 10 -4.99 -24.33 -27.37
CA CYS A 10 -4.78 -23.08 -26.66
C CYS A 10 -3.72 -23.28 -25.58
N LEU A 11 -2.47 -22.91 -25.87
CA LEU A 11 -1.46 -22.70 -24.83
C LEU A 11 -1.89 -21.50 -23.97
N LEU A 12 -2.44 -21.76 -22.78
CA LEU A 12 -2.48 -20.75 -21.73
C LEU A 12 -1.04 -20.48 -21.28
N SER A 13 -0.46 -19.38 -21.75
CA SER A 13 0.76 -18.82 -21.20
C SER A 13 0.48 -18.31 -19.79
N ALA A 14 0.83 -19.12 -18.78
CA ALA A 14 0.87 -18.68 -17.39
C ALA A 14 1.95 -17.59 -17.29
N LEU A 15 1.54 -16.32 -17.28
CA LEU A 15 2.46 -15.23 -16.98
C LEU A 15 3.01 -15.44 -15.57
N PRO A 16 4.33 -15.26 -15.35
CA PRO A 16 4.90 -15.36 -14.02
C PRO A 16 4.21 -14.33 -13.13
N SER A 17 3.48 -14.84 -12.14
CA SER A 17 2.89 -14.00 -11.10
C SER A 17 4.06 -13.47 -10.27
N PHE A 18 4.45 -12.22 -10.49
CA PHE A 18 5.40 -11.49 -9.66
C PHE A 18 4.77 -11.18 -8.30
N ALA A 19 4.36 -12.21 -7.56
CA ALA A 19 3.91 -12.04 -6.20
C ALA A 19 5.13 -11.63 -5.37
N ALA A 20 5.07 -10.45 -4.76
CA ALA A 20 6.14 -9.99 -3.88
C ALA A 20 6.38 -10.98 -2.74
N LYS A 21 7.57 -10.94 -2.15
CA LYS A 21 7.90 -11.76 -0.98
C LYS A 21 7.10 -11.27 0.22
N TYR A 22 6.80 -12.21 1.13
CA TYR A 22 6.28 -11.85 2.44
C TYR A 22 7.40 -11.21 3.26
N GLU A 23 7.16 -9.98 3.72
CA GLU A 23 8.04 -9.21 4.57
C GLU A 23 7.34 -8.92 5.91
N PRO A 24 8.09 -8.71 7.01
CA PRO A 24 7.47 -8.33 8.28
C PRO A 24 6.62 -7.06 8.15
N VAL A 25 5.42 -7.07 8.73
CA VAL A 25 4.69 -5.81 8.92
C VAL A 25 5.44 -5.00 9.96
N PRO A 26 5.86 -3.75 9.64
CA PRO A 26 6.60 -2.94 10.59
C PRO A 26 5.73 -2.65 11.82
N ALA A 27 6.37 -2.69 13.00
CA ALA A 27 5.72 -2.40 14.27
C ALA A 27 5.16 -0.97 14.28
N GLU A 28 4.12 -0.76 15.08
CA GLU A 28 3.68 0.60 15.41
C GLU A 28 4.82 1.38 16.08
N PRO A 29 4.85 2.72 15.95
CA PRO A 29 5.84 3.55 16.63
C PRO A 29 5.87 3.25 18.15
N LYS A 30 7.02 2.81 18.66
CA LYS A 30 7.25 2.35 20.05
C LYS A 30 6.51 1.06 20.45
N GLY A 31 5.84 0.39 19.52
CA GLY A 31 5.25 -0.93 19.69
C GLY A 31 6.27 -2.05 19.48
N LYS A 32 5.95 -3.25 19.98
CA LYS A 32 6.71 -4.46 19.64
C LYS A 32 6.23 -5.00 18.28
N PRO A 33 7.09 -5.65 17.49
CA PRO A 33 6.64 -6.40 16.32
C PRO A 33 5.57 -7.43 16.72
N ASN A 34 4.46 -7.46 15.99
CA ASN A 34 3.34 -8.39 16.23
C ASN A 34 3.52 -9.73 15.48
N GLY A 35 4.62 -9.90 14.73
CA GLY A 35 4.93 -11.10 13.97
C GLY A 35 4.13 -11.28 12.68
N LEU A 36 3.26 -10.33 12.32
CA LEU A 36 2.56 -10.36 11.04
C LEU A 36 3.53 -10.19 9.86
N GLN A 37 3.15 -10.76 8.73
CA GLN A 37 3.85 -10.62 7.46
C GLN A 37 2.90 -10.06 6.40
N MET A 38 3.43 -9.29 5.46
CA MET A 38 2.68 -8.70 4.35
C MET A 38 3.43 -8.88 3.04
N ARG A 39 2.70 -9.10 1.96
CA ARG A 39 3.22 -8.96 0.60
C ARG A 39 2.30 -8.11 -0.26
N VAL A 40 2.87 -7.38 -1.21
CA VAL A 40 2.12 -6.72 -2.26
C VAL A 40 1.70 -7.76 -3.30
N VAL A 41 0.39 -7.81 -3.58
CA VAL A 41 -0.18 -8.66 -4.63
C VAL A 41 -0.28 -7.87 -5.93
N ARG A 42 -0.81 -6.64 -5.86
CA ARG A 42 -1.02 -5.79 -7.03
C ARG A 42 -1.14 -4.34 -6.64
N TYR A 43 -0.57 -3.44 -7.45
CA TYR A 43 -0.90 -2.03 -7.42
C TYR A 43 -1.80 -1.68 -8.61
N ASN A 44 -2.89 -0.97 -8.33
CA ASN A 44 -3.78 -0.38 -9.31
C ASN A 44 -3.70 1.14 -9.19
N GLY A 45 -2.96 1.78 -10.09
CA GLY A 45 -2.79 3.25 -10.15
C GLY A 45 -4.02 4.03 -10.64
N GLY A 46 -5.22 3.43 -10.60
CA GLY A 46 -6.46 4.00 -11.10
C GLY A 46 -7.10 5.08 -10.21
N THR A 47 -8.44 5.09 -10.18
CA THR A 47 -9.29 6.19 -9.70
C THR A 47 -8.96 6.68 -8.29
N ASN A 48 -8.51 5.81 -7.40
CA ASN A 48 -7.70 6.11 -6.21
C ASN A 48 -6.50 5.17 -6.30
N GLY A 49 -5.29 5.57 -5.90
CA GLY A 49 -4.22 4.59 -5.81
C GLY A 49 -4.71 3.46 -4.90
N ALA A 50 -4.79 2.23 -5.41
CA ALA A 50 -5.27 1.10 -4.64
C ALA A 50 -4.21 0.01 -4.69
N ILE A 51 -3.79 -0.47 -3.52
CA ILE A 51 -2.85 -1.58 -3.44
C ILE A 51 -3.51 -2.76 -2.74
N THR A 52 -3.49 -3.90 -3.42
CA THR A 52 -3.92 -5.17 -2.86
C THR A 52 -2.72 -5.83 -2.21
N VAL A 53 -2.87 -6.22 -0.95
CA VAL A 53 -1.87 -6.90 -0.14
C VAL A 53 -2.46 -8.17 0.45
N GLU A 54 -1.60 -9.15 0.72
CA GLU A 54 -1.94 -10.24 1.63
C GLU A 54 -1.24 -10.01 2.95
N VAL A 55 -1.99 -10.09 4.06
CA VAL A 55 -1.47 -10.06 5.42
C VAL A 55 -1.65 -11.44 6.04
N LYS A 56 -0.54 -12.01 6.50
CA LYS A 56 -0.47 -13.34 7.09
C LYS A 56 -0.05 -13.24 8.55
N ASN A 57 -0.72 -14.00 9.41
CA ASN A 57 -0.32 -14.24 10.78
C ASN A 57 0.34 -15.62 10.90
N PRO A 58 1.68 -15.75 10.80
CA PRO A 58 2.37 -17.03 10.96
C PRO A 58 2.51 -17.47 12.43
N THR A 59 2.00 -16.69 13.40
CA THR A 59 2.15 -16.96 14.83
C THR A 59 1.10 -17.95 15.33
N THR A 60 1.26 -18.40 16.57
CA THR A 60 0.34 -19.34 17.25
C THR A 60 -0.80 -18.66 18.00
N SER A 61 -0.88 -17.33 17.97
CA SER A 61 -1.94 -16.56 18.65
C SER A 61 -2.57 -15.55 17.69
N ALA A 62 -3.76 -15.06 18.02
CA ALA A 62 -4.38 -13.98 17.25
C ALA A 62 -3.51 -12.71 17.30
N GLN A 63 -3.46 -11.98 16.20
CA GLN A 63 -2.72 -10.73 16.05
C GLN A 63 -3.61 -9.66 15.43
N GLU A 64 -3.44 -8.42 15.85
CA GLU A 64 -4.15 -7.27 15.28
C GLU A 64 -3.30 -6.60 14.19
N PHE A 65 -3.96 -6.28 13.08
CA PHE A 65 -3.44 -5.48 11.98
C PHE A 65 -4.16 -4.14 11.89
N ASN A 66 -3.43 -3.07 11.61
CA ASN A 66 -3.94 -1.81 11.08
C ASN A 66 -2.96 -1.22 10.06
N ALA A 67 -3.46 -0.37 9.17
CA ALA A 67 -2.69 0.23 8.08
C ALA A 67 -2.01 1.57 8.44
N GLN A 68 -2.21 2.11 9.65
CA GLN A 68 -1.75 3.46 9.99
C GLN A 68 -0.23 3.61 9.85
N GLY A 69 0.23 4.51 8.97
CA GLY A 69 1.66 4.73 8.74
C GLY A 69 2.36 3.56 8.02
N VAL A 70 1.63 2.54 7.55
CA VAL A 70 2.16 1.59 6.57
C VAL A 70 2.36 2.33 5.25
N PHE A 71 3.52 2.13 4.64
CA PHE A 71 3.81 2.66 3.31
C PHE A 71 4.60 1.65 2.48
N PHE A 72 4.63 1.88 1.18
CA PHE A 72 5.19 0.98 0.19
C PHE A 72 6.30 1.69 -0.57
N VAL A 73 7.39 0.97 -0.72
CA VAL A 73 8.61 1.46 -1.37
C VAL A 73 8.76 0.74 -2.70
N PRO A 74 9.01 1.47 -3.81
CA PRO A 74 9.36 0.83 -5.07
C PRO A 74 10.56 -0.10 -4.89
N ASP A 75 10.46 -1.34 -5.34
CA ASP A 75 11.54 -2.33 -5.26
C ASP A 75 12.51 -2.13 -6.43
N MET A 76 13.19 -0.98 -6.42
CA MET A 76 14.09 -0.52 -7.49
C MET A 76 15.21 0.36 -6.91
N ASP A 77 16.12 0.82 -7.78
CA ASP A 77 17.13 1.84 -7.44
C ASP A 77 16.47 3.09 -6.82
N PRO A 78 16.77 3.45 -5.55
CA PRO A 78 16.16 4.59 -4.87
C PRO A 78 16.37 5.93 -5.58
N ASP A 79 17.44 6.09 -6.38
CA ASP A 79 17.74 7.33 -7.12
C ASP A 79 16.90 7.48 -8.40
N LYS A 80 16.25 6.39 -8.85
CA LYS A 80 15.43 6.35 -10.08
C LYS A 80 13.98 5.98 -9.83
N SER A 81 13.66 5.61 -8.60
CA SER A 81 12.35 5.12 -8.21
C SER A 81 11.29 6.22 -8.27
N PRO A 82 10.05 5.89 -8.66
CA PRO A 82 8.92 6.80 -8.56
C PRO A 82 8.57 7.10 -7.09
N GLN A 83 7.46 7.83 -6.87
CA GLN A 83 6.95 8.10 -5.52
C GLN A 83 6.68 6.80 -4.75
N ARG A 84 6.97 6.84 -3.45
CA ARG A 84 6.46 5.86 -2.49
C ARG A 84 4.97 6.09 -2.26
N LEU A 85 4.30 5.08 -1.69
CA LEU A 85 2.86 5.08 -1.50
C LEU A 85 2.50 4.90 -0.02
N GLY A 86 1.80 5.85 0.58
CA GLY A 86 1.32 5.78 1.96
C GLY A 86 -0.12 5.29 2.03
N ALA A 87 -0.42 4.34 2.90
CA ALA A 87 -1.79 3.93 3.18
C ALA A 87 -2.53 5.02 3.98
N VAL A 88 -3.72 5.40 3.52
CA VAL A 88 -4.53 6.45 4.16
C VAL A 88 -5.96 5.96 4.31
N GLY A 89 -6.45 5.96 5.55
CA GLY A 89 -7.82 5.55 5.88
C GLY A 89 -7.99 4.03 6.00
N PRO A 90 -9.25 3.59 6.13
CA PRO A 90 -9.58 2.19 6.35
C PRO A 90 -9.45 1.36 5.06
N PHE A 91 -9.36 0.05 5.23
CA PHE A 91 -9.16 -0.91 4.14
C PHE A 91 -10.36 -1.82 3.93
N ILE A 92 -10.40 -2.50 2.79
CA ILE A 92 -11.44 -3.48 2.46
C ILE A 92 -10.82 -4.88 2.51
N ARG A 93 -11.40 -5.78 3.32
CA ARG A 93 -11.05 -7.19 3.28
C ARG A 93 -11.72 -7.87 2.07
N SER A 94 -10.99 -8.73 1.37
CA SER A 94 -11.51 -9.47 0.21
C SER A 94 -12.79 -10.24 0.58
N GLY A 95 -13.82 -10.13 -0.26
CA GLY A 95 -15.16 -10.68 0.02
C GLY A 95 -16.04 -9.84 0.96
N LYS A 96 -15.57 -8.69 1.46
CA LYS A 96 -16.36 -7.74 2.25
C LYS A 96 -16.65 -6.47 1.46
N LYS A 97 -17.73 -5.79 1.83
CA LYS A 97 -18.10 -4.46 1.29
C LYS A 97 -17.76 -3.32 2.25
N GLU A 98 -17.71 -3.63 3.54
CA GLU A 98 -17.42 -2.66 4.58
C GLU A 98 -15.92 -2.41 4.68
N ARG A 99 -15.59 -1.18 5.10
CA ARG A 99 -14.22 -0.76 5.35
C ARG A 99 -13.90 -0.91 6.83
N GLU A 100 -12.70 -1.39 7.12
CA GLU A 100 -12.22 -1.73 8.45
C GLU A 100 -10.97 -0.89 8.78
N GLU A 101 -10.90 -0.36 10.01
CA GLU A 101 -9.68 0.34 10.51
C GLU A 101 -8.68 -0.67 11.10
N LYS A 102 -9.19 -1.81 11.58
CA LYS A 102 -8.44 -2.86 12.28
C LYS A 102 -8.96 -4.23 11.88
N LEU A 103 -8.06 -5.20 11.82
CA LEU A 103 -8.37 -6.59 11.53
C LEU A 103 -7.68 -7.48 12.56
N THR A 104 -8.43 -8.39 13.18
CA THR A 104 -7.86 -9.48 13.97
C THR A 104 -7.69 -10.70 13.08
N LEU A 105 -6.47 -11.20 12.98
CA LEU A 105 -6.13 -12.45 12.29
C LEU A 105 -5.86 -13.54 13.33
N GLY A 106 -6.57 -14.66 13.23
CA GLY A 106 -6.29 -15.87 14.00
C GLY A 106 -4.91 -16.45 13.69
N ALA A 107 -4.48 -17.40 14.50
CA ALA A 107 -3.22 -18.12 14.29
C ALA A 107 -3.21 -18.78 12.90
N ASN A 108 -2.10 -18.63 12.16
CA ASN A 108 -1.93 -19.12 10.78
C ASN A 108 -2.92 -18.56 9.75
N GLU A 109 -3.72 -17.55 10.08
CA GLU A 109 -4.67 -16.94 9.15
C GLU A 109 -3.97 -16.04 8.13
N THR A 110 -4.51 -15.97 6.91
CA THR A 110 -4.13 -15.00 5.88
C THR A 110 -5.38 -14.28 5.39
N ALA A 111 -5.29 -12.98 5.19
CA ALA A 111 -6.34 -12.17 4.57
C ALA A 111 -5.78 -11.32 3.44
N GLU A 112 -6.52 -11.25 2.34
CA GLU A 112 -6.27 -10.29 1.27
C GLU A 112 -7.02 -8.98 1.58
N LEU A 113 -6.31 -7.86 1.51
CA LEU A 113 -6.82 -6.51 1.82
C LEU A 113 -6.56 -5.58 0.63
N THR A 114 -7.49 -4.67 0.37
CA THR A 114 -7.30 -3.53 -0.53
C THR A 114 -7.18 -2.26 0.30
N LEU A 115 -6.03 -1.59 0.22
CA LEU A 115 -5.74 -0.33 0.88
C LEU A 115 -5.87 0.82 -0.13
N ASP A 116 -6.45 1.94 0.28
CA ASP A 116 -6.29 3.19 -0.44
C ASP A 116 -4.91 3.77 -0.13
N VAL A 117 -4.16 4.10 -1.18
CA VAL A 117 -2.81 4.62 -1.09
C VAL A 117 -2.62 5.88 -1.91
N TYR A 118 -1.77 6.76 -1.40
CA TYR A 118 -1.49 8.07 -1.98
C TYR A 118 0.01 8.24 -2.11
N CYS A 119 0.43 8.98 -3.14
CA CYS A 119 1.83 9.23 -3.38
C CYS A 119 2.36 10.17 -2.29
N ILE A 120 3.54 9.90 -1.72
CA ILE A 120 4.03 10.65 -0.56
C ILE A 120 5.17 11.60 -0.90
N ASP A 121 5.78 11.51 -2.09
CA ASP A 121 7.00 12.25 -2.45
C ASP A 121 6.75 13.21 -3.61
N SER A 122 6.24 14.41 -3.33
CA SER A 122 5.77 15.37 -4.35
C SER A 122 6.78 15.67 -5.47
N HIS A 123 8.08 15.50 -5.22
CA HIS A 123 9.17 15.75 -6.17
C HIS A 123 9.52 14.57 -7.10
N ARG A 124 9.02 13.36 -6.84
CA ARG A 124 9.29 12.18 -7.70
C ARG A 124 8.13 11.96 -8.69
N PRO A 125 8.37 11.31 -9.84
CA PRO A 125 7.29 10.96 -10.75
C PRO A 125 6.32 9.96 -10.12
N SER A 126 5.05 10.05 -10.49
CA SER A 126 4.03 9.08 -10.05
C SER A 126 4.36 7.66 -10.53
N PRO A 127 4.09 6.63 -9.72
CA PRO A 127 4.24 5.24 -10.16
C PRO A 127 3.17 4.86 -11.18
N ASN A 128 3.40 3.77 -11.90
CA ASN A 128 2.43 3.13 -12.78
C ASN A 128 2.06 1.73 -12.24
N SER A 129 1.09 1.06 -12.84
CA SER A 129 0.62 -0.27 -12.40
C SER A 129 1.67 -1.39 -12.52
N GLU A 130 2.77 -1.17 -13.22
CA GLU A 130 3.87 -2.12 -13.38
C GLU A 130 5.01 -1.86 -12.37
N THR A 131 4.92 -0.78 -11.59
CA THR A 131 5.93 -0.45 -10.57
C THR A 131 5.91 -1.54 -9.48
N PRO A 132 7.02 -2.26 -9.27
CA PRO A 132 7.09 -3.25 -8.20
C PRO A 132 7.17 -2.53 -6.85
N PHE A 133 6.40 -2.99 -5.88
CA PHE A 133 6.41 -2.43 -4.52
C PHE A 133 6.68 -3.53 -3.50
N ARG A 134 7.42 -3.17 -2.47
CA ARG A 134 7.47 -3.88 -1.19
C ARG A 134 6.88 -3.02 -0.08
N VAL A 135 6.55 -3.64 1.04
CA VAL A 135 6.24 -2.89 2.27
C VAL A 135 7.54 -2.25 2.78
N ALA A 136 7.44 -1.06 3.38
CA ALA A 136 8.57 -0.42 4.03
C ALA A 136 9.03 -1.22 5.26
N THR A 137 10.33 -1.17 5.57
CA THR A 137 10.89 -1.86 6.75
C THR A 137 10.47 -1.22 8.08
N GLU A 138 10.02 0.03 8.03
CA GLU A 138 9.54 0.80 9.17
C GLU A 138 8.19 1.45 8.82
N ARG A 139 7.38 1.79 9.82
CA ARG A 139 6.23 2.66 9.60
C ARG A 139 6.69 4.11 9.48
N MET A 140 5.88 4.94 8.84
CA MET A 140 6.03 6.38 8.94
C MET A 140 6.10 6.80 10.42
N PRO A 141 6.95 7.78 10.77
CA PRO A 141 6.97 8.36 12.10
C PRO A 141 5.57 8.80 12.52
N ARG A 142 5.23 8.57 13.79
CA ARG A 142 3.88 8.82 14.34
C ARG A 142 3.36 10.22 14.04
N GLU A 143 4.21 11.24 14.21
CA GLU A 143 3.84 12.64 13.94
C GLU A 143 3.41 12.83 12.49
N LEU A 144 4.14 12.22 11.55
CA LEU A 144 3.85 12.30 10.11
C LEU A 144 2.57 11.54 9.77
N SER A 145 2.43 10.29 10.21
CA SER A 145 1.24 9.48 9.91
C SER A 145 -0.04 10.08 10.50
N GLN A 146 0.02 10.57 11.75
CA GLN A 146 -1.12 11.21 12.39
C GLN A 146 -1.47 12.56 11.76
N GLY A 147 -0.46 13.33 11.34
CA GLY A 147 -0.68 14.57 10.59
C GLY A 147 -1.39 14.31 9.27
N ILE A 148 -0.94 13.31 8.51
CA ILE A 148 -1.58 12.91 7.25
C ILE A 148 -3.02 12.48 7.51
N ASP A 149 -3.26 11.61 8.49
CA ASP A 149 -4.61 11.13 8.81
C ASP A 149 -5.55 12.28 9.19
N ALA A 150 -5.11 13.20 10.05
CA ALA A 150 -5.94 14.32 10.51
C ALA A 150 -6.25 15.31 9.38
N ASN A 151 -5.23 15.71 8.61
CA ASN A 151 -5.37 16.70 7.54
C ASN A 151 -6.22 16.16 6.39
N THR A 152 -6.00 14.92 5.99
CA THR A 152 -6.77 14.27 4.92
C THR A 152 -8.23 14.04 5.32
N LYS A 153 -8.50 13.61 6.57
CA LYS A 153 -9.87 13.49 7.10
C LYS A 153 -10.60 14.83 7.09
N ASN A 154 -9.93 15.91 7.48
CA ASN A 154 -10.52 17.25 7.46
C ASN A 154 -10.82 17.71 6.03
N ALA A 155 -9.86 17.58 5.12
CA ALA A 155 -10.01 17.99 3.73
C ALA A 155 -11.08 17.17 2.97
N ALA A 156 -11.24 15.90 3.31
CA ALA A 156 -12.21 15.01 2.68
C ALA A 156 -13.64 15.14 3.23
N LYS A 157 -13.86 15.93 4.29
CA LYS A 157 -15.16 16.00 5.00
C LYS A 157 -16.30 16.45 4.09
N SER A 158 -16.08 17.45 3.24
CA SER A 158 -17.09 17.94 2.28
C SER A 158 -17.34 16.99 1.10
N TYR A 159 -16.51 15.96 0.94
CA TYR A 159 -16.57 14.99 -0.15
C TYR A 159 -17.14 13.63 0.26
N GLY A 160 -17.56 13.47 1.52
CA GLY A 160 -18.06 12.18 2.05
C GLY A 160 -16.97 11.30 2.70
N GLY A 161 -15.79 11.86 3.00
CA GLY A 161 -14.70 11.18 3.68
C GLY A 161 -13.56 10.73 2.76
N VAL A 162 -12.44 10.29 3.37
CA VAL A 162 -11.16 10.01 2.67
C VAL A 162 -11.24 8.94 1.58
N ASN A 163 -12.26 8.08 1.65
CA ASN A 163 -12.47 6.96 0.73
C ASN A 163 -13.36 7.35 -0.46
N ALA A 164 -13.96 8.54 -0.46
CA ALA A 164 -14.86 8.97 -1.51
C ALA A 164 -14.07 9.37 -2.75
N ALA A 165 -14.46 8.87 -3.93
CA ALA A 165 -13.77 9.17 -5.18
C ALA A 165 -13.58 10.69 -5.45
N PRO A 166 -14.57 11.57 -5.14
CA PRO A 166 -14.37 13.03 -5.27
C PRO A 166 -13.30 13.62 -4.34
N ALA A 167 -12.97 12.96 -3.23
CA ALA A 167 -12.00 13.44 -2.26
C ALA A 167 -10.54 13.26 -2.71
N LYS A 168 -10.28 12.45 -3.75
CA LYS A 168 -8.92 11.99 -4.12
C LYS A 168 -7.90 13.13 -4.21
N SER A 169 -8.20 14.17 -4.98
CA SER A 169 -7.26 15.28 -5.19
C SER A 169 -7.02 16.07 -3.90
N ALA A 170 -8.05 16.23 -3.05
CA ALA A 170 -7.94 16.91 -1.77
C ALA A 170 -7.07 16.09 -0.80
N VAL A 171 -7.28 14.77 -0.74
CA VAL A 171 -6.47 13.85 0.06
C VAL A 171 -5.02 13.84 -0.42
N GLN A 172 -4.78 13.64 -1.73
CA GLN A 172 -3.44 13.63 -2.31
C GLN A 172 -2.66 14.93 -2.04
N SER A 173 -3.34 16.09 -2.14
CA SER A 173 -2.71 17.39 -1.85
C SER A 173 -2.30 17.53 -0.39
N GLU A 174 -3.16 17.09 0.55
CA GLU A 174 -2.82 17.16 1.99
C GLU A 174 -1.74 16.14 2.38
N VAL A 175 -1.65 14.98 1.72
CA VAL A 175 -0.55 14.03 1.90
C VAL A 175 0.78 14.70 1.57
N TRP A 176 0.91 15.30 0.38
CA TRP A 176 2.13 16.00 -0.03
C TRP A 176 2.45 17.19 0.86
N LYS A 177 1.47 18.05 1.13
CA LYS A 177 1.65 19.21 2.01
C LYS A 177 2.14 18.80 3.40
N THR A 178 1.58 17.73 3.96
CA THR A 178 1.98 17.25 5.29
C THR A 178 3.39 16.63 5.26
N ARG A 179 3.73 15.86 4.21
CA ARG A 179 5.08 15.35 4.01
C ARG A 179 6.10 16.49 3.92
N ASP A 180 5.82 17.47 3.08
CA ASP A 180 6.76 18.54 2.72
C ASP A 180 6.95 19.55 3.86
N ALA A 181 5.99 19.65 4.79
CA ALA A 181 6.07 20.56 5.93
C ALA A 181 7.21 20.22 6.92
N LYS A 182 7.58 18.95 7.03
CA LYS A 182 8.70 18.50 7.88
C LYS A 182 9.31 17.24 7.27
N TRP A 183 10.42 17.41 6.54
CA TRP A 183 11.10 16.28 5.94
C TRP A 183 11.74 15.39 7.02
N ILE A 184 11.21 14.19 7.14
CA ILE A 184 11.81 13.10 7.92
C ILE A 184 12.22 12.02 6.94
N LYS A 185 13.47 11.54 7.03
CA LYS A 185 13.94 10.46 6.18
C LYS A 185 13.07 9.22 6.36
N LEU A 186 12.57 8.67 5.26
CA LEU A 186 11.83 7.41 5.20
C LEU A 186 12.65 6.33 4.47
N ASP A 187 12.28 5.06 4.66
CA ASP A 187 12.83 3.93 3.88
C ASP A 187 12.67 4.17 2.36
N GLY A 188 13.68 3.82 1.58
CA GLY A 188 13.71 4.01 0.12
C GLY A 188 14.10 5.41 -0.38
N GLU A 189 14.66 6.27 0.48
CA GLU A 189 15.28 7.53 0.03
C GLU A 189 16.65 7.30 -0.61
N GLY A 190 16.92 8.10 -1.64
CA GLY A 190 18.19 8.17 -2.33
C GLY A 190 18.81 9.55 -2.21
N LYS A 191 19.71 9.89 -3.14
CA LYS A 191 20.37 11.18 -3.25
C LYS A 191 19.42 12.31 -3.65
N GLN A 192 18.32 11.98 -4.32
CA GLN A 192 17.31 12.95 -4.73
C GLN A 192 16.59 13.63 -3.54
N GLU A 193 16.74 13.09 -2.32
CA GLU A 193 16.25 13.71 -1.08
C GLU A 193 17.30 14.53 -0.32
N ALA A 194 18.55 14.60 -0.78
CA ALA A 194 19.65 15.21 -0.02
C ALA A 194 19.48 16.72 0.29
N GLY A 195 18.53 17.40 -0.36
CA GLY A 195 18.21 18.82 -0.15
C GLY A 195 16.82 19.08 0.41
N LYS A 196 16.15 18.05 0.94
CA LYS A 196 14.81 18.14 1.52
C LYS A 196 14.85 18.28 3.04
#